data_AF-A0A4U0ZS04-F1
#
_entry.id   AF-A0A4U0ZS04-F1
#
_cell.length_a   1.000
_cell.length_b   1.000
_cell.length_c   1.000
_cell.angle_alpha   90.00
_cell.angle_beta   90.00
_cell.angle_gamma   90.00
#
_symmetry.space_group_name_H-M   'P 1'
#
loop_
_entity.id
_entity.type
_entity.pdbx_description
1 polymer ?
#
loop_
_entity_poly.entity_id
_entity_poly.type
_entity_poly.pdbx_seq_one_letter_code
_entity_poly.pdbx_strand_id
1 'polypeptide(L)'
;MKNETTVSYSDGRFQPVIEKCDGCARVVEQEGVQYCKSYLYPEAKWKLGLCNFATHAKPEINIVKVRINPLKAAKRASKRK
;
A
#
# COMPACT_ATOMS: atom_id res chain seq x y z
N MET A 1 12.80 -21.31 -5.40
CA MET A 1 12.80 -21.03 -3.94
C MET A 1 11.41 -20.56 -3.54
N LYS A 2 10.58 -21.46 -3.00
CA LYS A 2 9.35 -21.07 -2.30
C LYS A 2 9.77 -20.96 -0.83
N ASN A 3 9.93 -19.73 -0.34
CA ASN A 3 10.16 -19.52 1.08
C ASN A 3 8.84 -19.82 1.78
N GLU A 4 8.71 -21.03 2.34
CA GLU A 4 7.66 -21.36 3.31
C GLU A 4 7.92 -20.52 4.55
N THR A 5 7.33 -19.33 4.59
CA THR A 5 7.24 -18.55 5.81
C THR A 5 6.21 -19.25 6.69
N THR A 6 6.68 -20.02 7.67
CA THR A 6 5.87 -20.62 8.73
C THR A 6 5.37 -19.50 9.66
N VAL A 7 4.41 -18.72 9.19
CA VAL A 7 3.78 -17.65 9.97
C VAL A 7 2.49 -18.21 10.54
N SER A 8 2.47 -18.49 11.85
CA SER A 8 1.26 -18.80 12.58
C SER A 8 0.50 -17.51 12.86
N TYR A 9 -0.66 -17.32 12.22
CA TYR A 9 -1.52 -16.15 12.48
C TYR A 9 -2.37 -16.34 13.75
N SER A 10 -2.46 -17.57 14.26
CA SER A 10 -3.19 -17.98 15.48
C SER A 10 -2.48 -17.65 16.80
N ASP A 11 -1.19 -17.27 16.79
CA ASP A 11 -0.40 -16.99 18.01
C ASP A 11 -0.82 -15.69 18.74
N GLY A 12 -1.93 -15.07 18.37
CA GLY A 12 -2.44 -13.81 18.94
C GLY A 12 -1.61 -12.56 18.58
N ARG A 13 -0.53 -12.73 17.80
CA ARG A 13 0.33 -11.62 17.35
C ARG A 13 -0.27 -10.83 16.20
N PHE A 14 -1.02 -11.51 15.33
CA PHE A 14 -1.73 -10.88 14.23
C PHE A 14 -3.13 -10.49 14.68
N GLN A 15 -3.45 -9.21 14.51
CA GLN A 15 -4.80 -8.69 14.67
C GLN A 15 -5.60 -8.92 13.39
N PRO A 16 -6.92 -9.12 13.52
CA PRO A 16 -7.80 -9.28 12.37
C PRO A 16 -7.74 -8.07 11.44
N VAL A 17 -8.01 -8.31 10.16
CA VAL A 17 -8.15 -7.24 9.17
C VAL A 17 -9.39 -6.39 9.44
N ILE A 18 -9.33 -5.14 9.00
CA ILE A 18 -10.45 -4.20 9.09
C ILE A 18 -11.19 -4.15 7.74
N GLU A 19 -12.40 -3.58 7.70
CA GLU A 19 -13.21 -3.43 6.47
C GLU A 19 -12.44 -2.75 5.32
N LYS A 20 -11.52 -1.84 5.63
CA LYS A 20 -10.65 -1.20 4.61
C LYS A 20 -9.69 -2.15 3.92
N CYS A 21 -9.49 -3.36 4.44
CA CYS A 21 -8.65 -4.38 3.84
C CYS A 21 -9.42 -5.28 2.86
N ASP A 22 -10.74 -5.14 2.77
CA ASP A 22 -11.59 -5.98 1.92
C ASP A 22 -11.15 -5.89 0.45
N GLY A 23 -11.08 -7.04 -0.20
CA GLY A 23 -10.58 -7.15 -1.58
C GLY A 23 -9.06 -7.02 -1.73
N CYS A 24 -8.28 -6.94 -0.63
CA CYS A 24 -6.82 -7.00 -0.73
C CYS A 24 -6.33 -8.45 -0.95
N ALA A 25 -5.53 -8.70 -1.97
CA ALA A 25 -4.95 -10.03 -2.27
C ALA A 25 -4.00 -10.60 -1.20
N ARG A 26 -3.71 -9.81 -0.15
CA ARG A 26 -2.81 -10.15 0.96
C ARG A 26 -3.56 -10.57 2.24
N VAL A 27 -4.87 -10.75 2.17
CA VAL A 27 -5.65 -11.31 3.29
C VAL A 27 -5.53 -12.84 3.28
N VAL A 28 -5.47 -13.44 4.48
CA VAL A 28 -5.53 -14.89 4.72
C VAL A 28 -6.63 -15.15 5.70
N GLU A 29 -7.42 -16.17 5.45
CA GLU A 29 -8.37 -16.67 6.43
C GLU A 29 -7.75 -17.85 7.17
N GLN A 30 -7.79 -17.81 8.49
CA GLN A 30 -7.36 -18.90 9.36
C GLN A 30 -8.35 -19.01 10.52
N GLU A 31 -8.91 -20.20 10.75
CA GLU A 31 -9.90 -20.45 11.82
C GLU A 31 -11.15 -19.53 11.76
N GLY A 32 -11.56 -19.11 10.55
CA GLY A 32 -12.71 -18.21 10.35
C GLY A 32 -12.41 -16.74 10.61
N VAL A 33 -11.16 -16.38 10.93
CA VAL A 33 -10.71 -15.01 11.11
C VAL A 33 -9.77 -14.62 9.98
N GLN A 34 -9.95 -13.41 9.45
CA GLN A 34 -9.12 -12.89 8.37
C GLN A 34 -7.96 -12.06 8.91
N TYR A 35 -6.74 -12.32 8.44
CA TYR A 35 -5.49 -11.70 8.85
C TYR A 35 -4.73 -11.11 7.66
N CYS A 36 -3.88 -10.12 7.91
CA CYS A 36 -2.98 -9.58 6.89
C CYS A 36 -1.68 -10.38 6.84
N LYS A 37 -1.27 -10.84 5.64
CA LYS A 37 0.04 -11.54 5.45
C LYS A 37 1.24 -10.69 5.83
N SER A 38 1.13 -9.37 5.73
CA SER A 38 2.26 -8.45 5.81
C SER A 38 2.34 -7.68 7.14
N TYR A 39 1.24 -7.53 7.86
CA TYR A 39 1.17 -6.66 9.04
C TYR A 39 0.45 -7.31 10.20
N LEU A 40 1.04 -7.16 11.40
CA LEU A 40 0.44 -7.59 12.66
C LEU A 40 -0.75 -6.72 13.07
N TYR A 41 -0.72 -5.41 12.75
CA TYR A 41 -1.76 -4.45 13.12
C TYR A 41 -2.29 -3.73 11.86
N PRO A 42 -3.30 -4.30 11.18
CA PRO A 42 -3.86 -3.71 9.96
C PRO A 42 -4.41 -2.30 10.19
N GLU A 43 -5.13 -2.08 11.29
CA GLU A 43 -5.73 -0.80 11.65
C GLU A 43 -4.70 0.35 11.68
N ALA A 44 -3.54 0.13 12.30
CA ALA A 44 -2.49 1.13 12.45
C ALA A 44 -1.95 1.63 11.08
N LYS A 45 -1.96 0.78 10.06
CA LYS A 45 -1.52 1.16 8.70
C LYS A 45 -2.49 2.10 8.01
N TRP A 46 -3.77 2.03 8.34
CA TRP A 46 -4.81 2.87 7.75
C TRP A 46 -5.04 4.19 8.52
N LYS A 47 -4.46 4.34 9.72
CA LYS A 47 -4.58 5.57 10.54
C LYS A 47 -3.88 6.77 9.91
N LEU A 48 -2.72 6.56 9.28
CA LEU A 48 -1.90 7.63 8.70
C LEU A 48 -2.12 7.84 7.20
N GLY A 49 -3.07 7.12 6.60
CA GLY A 49 -3.35 7.20 5.16
C GLY A 49 -3.59 5.83 4.54
N LEU A 50 -3.42 5.76 3.22
CA LEU A 50 -3.62 4.53 2.47
C LEU A 50 -2.55 3.48 2.81
N CYS A 51 -2.94 2.22 2.96
CA CYS A 51 -1.97 1.15 3.11
C CYS A 51 -1.12 0.98 1.82
N ASN A 52 0.21 1.03 1.96
CA ASN A 52 1.16 0.89 0.83
C ASN A 52 1.06 -0.44 0.07
N PHE A 53 0.45 -1.46 0.69
CA PHE A 53 0.25 -2.78 0.10
C PHE A 53 -1.21 -3.04 -0.29
N ALA A 54 -2.09 -2.05 -0.16
CA ALA A 54 -3.46 -2.14 -0.66
C ALA A 54 -3.41 -2.40 -2.17
N THR A 55 -3.96 -3.53 -2.58
CA THR A 55 -4.06 -3.91 -4.00
C THR A 55 -5.37 -3.42 -4.62
N HIS A 56 -6.40 -3.22 -3.80
CA HIS A 56 -7.71 -2.71 -4.21
C HIS A 56 -7.78 -1.17 -4.23
N ALA A 57 -6.99 -0.48 -3.41
CA ALA A 57 -7.02 0.97 -3.32
C ALA A 57 -5.75 1.56 -3.93
N LYS A 58 -5.93 2.47 -4.89
CA LYS A 58 -4.83 3.23 -5.50
C LYS A 58 -5.00 4.69 -5.13
N PRO A 59 -3.93 5.38 -4.68
CA PRO A 59 -4.04 6.81 -4.42
C PRO A 59 -4.36 7.54 -5.72
N GLU A 60 -5.33 8.46 -5.67
CA GLU A 60 -5.66 9.31 -6.80
C GLU A 60 -4.51 10.28 -7.05
N ILE A 61 -3.69 9.96 -8.06
CA ILE A 61 -2.64 10.87 -8.51
C ILE A 61 -3.33 11.93 -9.36
N ASN A 62 -3.65 13.06 -8.74
CA ASN A 62 -3.98 14.27 -9.48
C ASN A 62 -2.74 14.71 -10.25
N ILE A 63 -2.60 14.22 -11.48
CA ILE A 63 -1.59 14.69 -12.42
C ILE A 63 -2.03 16.10 -12.81
N VAL A 64 -1.66 17.07 -11.98
CA VAL A 64 -1.70 18.47 -12.35
C VAL A 64 -0.75 18.58 -13.55
N LYS A 65 -1.32 18.57 -14.76
CA LYS A 65 -0.58 18.88 -15.98
C LYS A 65 -0.15 20.33 -15.87
N VAL A 66 0.97 20.58 -15.19
CA VAL A 66 1.58 21.89 -15.11
C VAL A 66 1.99 22.23 -16.53
N ARG A 67 1.20 23.09 -17.19
CA ARG A 67 1.54 23.64 -18.50
C ARG A 67 2.77 24.52 -18.31
N ILE A 68 3.94 23.93 -18.48
CA ILE A 68 5.21 24.66 -18.40
C ILE A 68 5.33 25.47 -19.70
N ASN A 69 5.68 26.76 -19.59
CA ASN A 69 5.94 27.57 -20.77
C ASN A 69 7.21 27.04 -21.51
N PRO A 70 7.19 26.92 -22.85
CA PRO A 70 8.36 26.45 -23.63
C PRO A 70 9.66 27.18 -23.30
N LEU A 71 9.62 28.51 -23.08
CA LEU A 71 10.80 29.31 -22.69
C LEU A 71 11.35 28.90 -21.32
N LYS A 72 10.45 28.56 -20.38
CA LYS A 72 10.82 28.09 -19.03
C LYS A 72 11.42 26.68 -19.08
N ALA A 73 10.95 25.83 -19.99
CA ALA A 73 11.54 24.51 -20.23
C ALA A 73 12.94 24.62 -20.84
N ALA A 74 13.10 25.43 -21.89
CA ALA A 74 14.39 25.68 -22.54
C ALA A 74 15.45 26.21 -21.55
N LYS A 75 15.07 27.20 -20.72
CA LYS A 75 15.97 27.76 -19.67
C LYS A 75 16.37 26.75 -18.60
N ARG A 76 15.52 25.77 -18.28
CA ARG A 76 15.84 24.68 -17.33
C ARG A 76 16.77 23.64 -17.96
N ALA A 77 16.58 23.32 -19.24
CA ALA A 77 17.42 22.39 -19.98
C ALA A 77 18.84 22.96 -20.16
N SER A 78 18.96 24.24 -20.50
CA SER A 78 20.26 24.90 -20.68
C SER A 78 21.07 25.03 -19.38
N LYS A 79 20.41 25.08 -18.21
CA LYS A 79 21.10 25.17 -16.89
C LYS A 79 21.60 23.82 -16.37
N ARG A 80 21.13 22.70 -16.93
CA ARG A 80 21.57 21.34 -16.57
C ARG A 80 22.76 20.86 -17.41
N LYS A 81 23.12 21.61 -18.45
CA LYS A 81 24.33 21.42 -19.24
C LYS A 81 25.44 22.27 -18.64
#